data_AF-A0A661SYM4-F1
#
_entry.id   AF-A0A661SYM4-F1
#
_cell.length_a   1.000
_cell.length_b   1.000
_cell.length_c   1.000
_cell.angle_alpha   90.00
_cell.angle_beta   90.00
_cell.angle_gamma   90.00
#
_symmetry.space_group_name_H-M   'P 1'
#
loop_
_entity.id
_entity.type
_entity.pdbx_description
1 polymer ?
#
loop_
_entity_poly.entity_id
_entity_poly.type
_entity_poly.pdbx_seq_one_letter_code
_entity_poly.pdbx_strand_id
1 'polypeptide(L)'
;MNVTKLINLKRYRLRELRPDTKHIAKHLPDTLHSQKLLRKQGVIHVFKDEATMNRVAETIMSQGTYIGMVRGHERWAFKFDEPVGHRSDRNGNRLPLYWGEMKIKGGKYHVIPRTRPSNK
;
A
#
# COMPACT_ATOMS: atom_id res chain seq x y z
N MET A 1 -8.42 19.10 21.40
CA MET A 1 -8.41 19.08 19.92
C MET A 1 -9.32 17.95 19.44
N ASN A 2 -10.31 18.22 18.59
CA ASN A 2 -11.25 17.20 18.08
C ASN A 2 -10.52 16.20 17.16
N VAL A 3 -10.78 14.89 17.33
CA VAL A 3 -10.17 13.79 16.56
C VAL A 3 -10.35 13.99 15.04
N THR A 4 -11.53 14.47 14.61
CA THR A 4 -11.81 14.77 13.20
C THR A 4 -10.88 15.83 12.64
N LYS A 5 -10.59 16.88 13.42
CA LYS A 5 -9.66 17.95 13.03
C LYS A 5 -8.24 17.42 12.87
N LEU A 6 -7.80 16.53 13.77
CA LEU A 6 -6.48 15.89 13.68
C LEU A 6 -6.35 14.99 12.44
N ILE A 7 -7.36 14.18 12.15
CA ILE A 7 -7.36 13.29 10.97
C ILE A 7 -7.34 14.12 9.69
N ASN A 8 -8.12 15.20 9.60
CA ASN A 8 -8.11 16.08 8.45
C ASN A 8 -6.73 16.74 8.25
N LEU A 9 -6.09 17.22 9.32
CA LEU A 9 -4.72 17.75 9.26
C LEU A 9 -3.70 16.70 8.80
N LYS A 10 -3.85 15.44 9.23
CA LYS A 10 -3.00 14.36 8.72
C LYS A 10 -3.27 14.10 7.23
N ARG A 11 -4.54 14.11 6.79
CA ARG A 11 -4.91 13.93 5.37
C ARG A 11 -4.32 15.03 4.48
N TYR A 12 -4.41 16.29 4.90
CA TYR A 12 -3.83 17.40 4.14
C TYR A 12 -2.32 17.22 3.91
N ARG A 13 -1.59 16.77 4.94
CA ARG A 13 -0.15 16.50 4.85
C ARG A 13 0.23 15.36 3.89
N LEU A 14 -0.71 14.49 3.50
CA LEU A 14 -0.42 13.42 2.54
C LEU A 14 0.02 13.98 1.17
N ARG A 15 -0.46 15.17 0.80
CA ARG A 15 -0.14 15.84 -0.47
C ARG A 15 1.31 16.32 -0.56
N GLU A 16 1.99 16.46 0.58
CA GLU A 16 3.38 16.91 0.66
C GLU A 16 4.38 15.74 0.61
N LEU A 17 3.89 14.50 0.70
CA LEU A 17 4.73 13.32 0.74
C LEU A 17 5.25 12.95 -0.64
N ARG A 18 6.47 12.42 -0.68
CA ARG A 18 7.08 11.89 -1.91
C ARG A 18 6.98 10.36 -1.96
N PRO A 19 6.78 9.74 -3.14
CA PRO A 19 6.89 8.30 -3.28
C PRO A 19 8.28 7.80 -2.84
N ASP A 20 8.31 6.71 -2.07
CA ASP A 20 9.52 5.97 -1.75
C ASP A 20 9.83 4.99 -2.89
N THR A 21 10.51 5.50 -3.92
CA THR A 21 10.74 4.77 -5.20
C THR A 21 11.43 3.43 -5.03
N LYS A 22 12.22 3.25 -3.96
CA LYS A 22 12.88 1.96 -3.61
C LYS A 22 11.89 0.82 -3.37
N HIS A 23 10.60 1.11 -3.22
CA HIS A 23 9.57 0.12 -2.94
C HIS A 23 8.63 -0.15 -4.10
N ILE A 24 8.72 0.58 -5.20
CA ILE A 24 7.87 0.42 -6.38
C ILE A 24 8.07 -0.97 -6.99
N ALA A 25 9.31 -1.29 -7.38
CA ALA A 25 9.61 -2.51 -8.12
C ALA A 25 9.13 -3.80 -7.43
N LYS A 26 9.26 -3.90 -6.09
CA LYS A 26 8.82 -5.10 -5.35
C LYS A 26 7.29 -5.29 -5.29
N HIS A 27 6.51 -4.27 -5.64
CA HIS A 27 5.06 -4.30 -5.67
C HIS A 27 4.50 -4.27 -7.10
N LEU A 28 5.35 -4.35 -8.12
CA LEU A 28 4.96 -4.56 -9.50
C LEU A 28 5.19 -6.02 -9.92
N PRO A 29 4.36 -6.56 -10.83
CA PRO A 29 4.55 -7.90 -11.37
C PRO A 29 5.87 -7.99 -12.14
N ASP A 30 6.44 -9.20 -12.19
CA ASP A 30 7.54 -9.61 -13.06
C ASP A 30 8.87 -8.83 -12.96
N THR A 31 9.02 -7.90 -12.02
CA THR A 31 10.31 -7.25 -11.77
C THR A 31 11.31 -8.21 -11.10
N LEU A 32 12.61 -7.96 -11.33
CA LEU A 32 13.67 -8.69 -10.61
C LEU A 32 13.52 -8.61 -9.09
N HIS A 33 12.97 -7.50 -8.56
CA HIS A 33 12.76 -7.31 -7.13
C HIS A 33 11.60 -8.16 -6.60
N SER A 34 10.46 -8.19 -7.29
CA SER A 34 9.31 -9.01 -6.87
C SER A 34 9.64 -10.49 -6.98
N GLN A 35 10.36 -10.92 -8.03
CA GLN A 35 10.81 -12.30 -8.16
C GLN A 35 11.83 -12.71 -7.08
N LYS A 36 12.83 -11.85 -6.79
CA LYS A 36 13.77 -12.08 -5.67
C LYS A 36 13.02 -12.20 -4.34
N LEU A 37 12.00 -11.37 -4.14
CA LEU A 37 11.17 -11.39 -2.93
C LEU A 37 10.36 -12.68 -2.83
N LEU A 38 9.77 -13.16 -3.93
CA LEU A 38 9.04 -14.43 -3.99
C LEU A 38 9.95 -15.61 -3.67
N ARG A 39 11.16 -15.63 -4.24
CA ARG A 39 12.18 -16.63 -3.92
C ARG A 39 12.61 -16.57 -2.46
N LYS A 40 12.68 -15.40 -1.84
CA LYS A 40 13.11 -15.28 -0.44
C LYS A 40 11.99 -15.57 0.58
N GLN A 41 10.78 -15.05 0.35
CA GLN A 41 9.69 -15.03 1.33
C GLN A 41 8.58 -16.05 1.06
N GLY A 42 8.62 -16.73 -0.09
CA GLY A 42 7.59 -17.70 -0.48
C GLY A 42 6.31 -17.06 -1.02
N VAL A 43 6.06 -15.79 -0.70
CA VAL A 43 4.90 -15.02 -1.14
C VAL A 43 5.23 -13.56 -1.42
N ILE A 44 4.49 -12.95 -2.36
CA ILE A 44 4.57 -11.53 -2.67
C ILE A 44 3.20 -10.90 -2.78
N HIS A 45 3.13 -9.58 -2.61
CA HIS A 45 1.93 -8.79 -2.87
C HIS A 45 2.27 -7.78 -3.95
N VAL A 46 1.59 -7.88 -5.10
CA VAL A 46 1.84 -7.04 -6.27
C VAL A 46 0.53 -6.42 -6.76
N PHE A 47 0.61 -5.21 -7.31
CA PHE A 47 -0.49 -4.58 -8.01
C PHE A 47 -0.70 -5.24 -9.38
N LYS A 48 -1.83 -4.93 -10.04
CA LYS A 48 -2.04 -5.29 -11.45
C LYS A 48 -0.94 -4.68 -12.32
N ASP A 49 -0.67 -3.40 -12.11
CA ASP A 49 0.29 -2.59 -12.85
C ASP A 49 0.61 -1.31 -12.06
N GLU A 50 1.49 -0.47 -12.61
CA GLU A 50 1.88 0.81 -12.02
C GLU A 50 0.73 1.84 -12.03
N ALA A 51 -0.11 1.85 -13.06
CA ALA A 51 -1.29 2.72 -13.13
C ALA A 51 -2.25 2.45 -11.95
N THR A 52 -2.47 1.18 -11.63
CA THR A 52 -3.27 0.74 -10.49
C THR A 52 -2.62 1.13 -9.16
N MET A 53 -1.30 1.01 -9.05
CA MET A 53 -0.54 1.48 -7.87
C MET A 53 -0.77 2.98 -7.63
N ASN A 54 -0.66 3.80 -8.69
CA ASN A 54 -0.84 5.25 -8.63
C ASN A 54 -2.28 5.62 -8.28
N ARG A 55 -3.27 5.00 -8.93
CA ARG A 55 -4.70 5.18 -8.59
C ARG A 55 -4.99 4.83 -7.13
N VAL A 56 -4.38 3.76 -6.61
CA VAL A 56 -4.52 3.36 -5.20
C VAL A 56 -3.94 4.43 -4.27
N ALA A 57 -2.77 4.98 -4.60
CA ALA A 57 -2.17 6.07 -3.81
C ALA A 57 -3.08 7.30 -3.76
N GLU A 58 -3.56 7.77 -4.91
CA GLU A 58 -4.47 8.92 -5.02
C GLU A 58 -5.78 8.70 -4.26
N THR A 59 -6.36 7.50 -4.35
CA THR A 59 -7.58 7.14 -3.63
C THR A 59 -7.36 7.15 -2.12
N ILE A 60 -6.21 6.64 -1.64
CA ILE A 60 -5.91 6.67 -0.21
C ILE A 60 -5.67 8.11 0.28
N MET A 61 -5.02 8.96 -0.51
CA MET A 61 -4.80 10.37 -0.13
C MET A 61 -6.11 11.15 -0.03
N SER A 62 -7.08 10.85 -0.90
CA SER A 62 -8.37 11.54 -0.95
C SER A 62 -9.39 10.96 0.04
N GLN A 63 -9.54 9.64 0.09
CA GLN A 63 -10.64 8.94 0.76
C GLN A 63 -10.18 7.92 1.81
N GLY A 64 -8.88 7.68 1.94
CA GLY A 64 -8.34 6.68 2.85
C GLY A 64 -8.70 6.94 4.32
N THR A 65 -8.78 5.85 5.08
CA THR A 65 -8.97 5.86 6.52
C THR A 65 -7.62 5.76 7.22
N TYR A 66 -7.36 6.66 8.16
CA TYR A 66 -6.19 6.57 9.04
C TYR A 66 -6.34 5.37 9.98
N ILE A 67 -5.44 4.40 9.87
CA ILE A 67 -5.48 3.17 10.68
C ILE A 67 -4.52 3.21 11.88
N GLY A 68 -3.71 4.27 11.99
CA GLY A 68 -2.83 4.51 13.12
C GLY A 68 -1.34 4.33 12.82
N MET A 69 -0.56 4.32 13.90
CA MET A 69 0.86 3.99 13.88
C MET A 69 1.02 2.48 14.08
N VAL A 70 1.70 1.80 13.16
CA VAL A 70 2.02 0.37 13.27
C VAL A 70 3.49 0.16 12.95
N ARG A 71 4.25 -0.34 13.93
CA ARG A 71 5.71 -0.58 13.84
C ARG A 71 6.50 0.66 13.39
N GLY A 72 6.14 1.83 13.92
CA GLY A 72 6.80 3.10 13.61
C GLY A 72 6.46 3.70 12.24
N HIS A 73 5.43 3.20 11.57
CA HIS A 73 4.89 3.77 10.33
C HIS A 73 3.49 4.30 10.54
N GLU A 74 3.23 5.53 10.10
CA GLU A 74 1.86 6.01 9.92
C GLU A 74 1.23 5.26 8.75
N ARG A 75 -0.06 4.90 8.90
CA ARG A 75 -0.75 4.10 7.91
C ARG A 75 -2.16 4.59 7.62
N TRP A 76 -2.48 4.48 6.34
CA TRP A 76 -3.78 4.77 5.76
C TRP A 76 -4.20 3.60 4.88
N ALA A 77 -5.49 3.28 4.85
CA ALA A 77 -6.01 2.17 4.07
C ALA A 77 -7.33 2.52 3.39
N PHE A 78 -7.60 1.86 2.27
CA PHE A 78 -8.85 1.95 1.54
C PHE A 78 -9.21 0.58 0.95
N LYS A 79 -10.50 0.23 0.98
CA LYS A 79 -11.04 -1.01 0.37
C LYS A 79 -11.65 -0.64 -0.97
N PHE A 80 -11.29 -1.38 -2.01
CA PHE A 80 -11.80 -1.23 -3.38
C PHE A 80 -12.83 -2.32 -3.67
N ASP A 81 -13.77 -2.01 -4.56
CA ASP A 81 -14.78 -2.97 -5.03
C ASP A 81 -14.19 -3.98 -6.02
N GLU A 82 -13.14 -3.58 -6.73
CA GLU A 82 -12.39 -4.38 -7.70
C GLU A 82 -11.01 -4.76 -7.11
N PRO A 83 -10.45 -5.95 -7.44
CA PRO A 83 -9.08 -6.29 -7.06
C PRO A 83 -8.09 -5.25 -7.61
N VAL A 84 -7.21 -4.74 -6.75
CA VAL A 84 -6.12 -3.83 -7.13
C VAL A 84 -4.80 -4.56 -7.40
N GLY A 85 -4.77 -5.84 -7.08
CA GLY A 85 -3.59 -6.67 -7.21
C GLY A 85 -3.86 -8.10 -6.76
N HIS A 86 -2.79 -8.84 -6.55
CA HIS A 86 -2.87 -10.22 -6.08
C HIS A 86 -1.69 -10.56 -5.17
N ARG A 87 -1.91 -11.53 -4.29
CA ARG A 87 -0.85 -12.21 -3.56
C ARG A 87 -0.49 -13.47 -4.32
N SER A 88 0.78 -13.60 -4.71
CA SER A 88 1.31 -14.79 -5.38
C SER A 88 2.17 -15.62 -4.44
N ASP A 89 2.09 -16.94 -4.56
CA ASP A 89 3.04 -17.87 -3.95
C ASP A 89 3.96 -18.54 -5.00
N ARG A 90 4.89 -19.38 -4.54
CA ARG A 90 5.84 -20.08 -5.42
C ARG A 90 5.20 -21.14 -6.32
N ASN A 91 3.99 -21.58 -6.00
CA ASN A 91 3.25 -22.57 -6.77
C ASN A 91 2.40 -21.91 -7.86
N GLY A 92 2.46 -20.58 -7.98
CA GLY A 92 1.67 -19.81 -8.92
C GLY A 92 0.24 -19.53 -8.46
N ASN A 93 -0.13 -19.91 -7.23
CA ASN A 93 -1.46 -19.59 -6.71
C ASN A 93 -1.58 -18.07 -6.53
N ARG A 94 -2.75 -17.53 -6.90
CA ARG A 94 -3.05 -16.10 -6.81
C ARG A 94 -4.29 -15.87 -5.96
N LEU A 95 -4.16 -15.02 -4.95
CA LEU A 95 -5.28 -14.53 -4.14
C LEU A 95 -5.54 -13.05 -4.49
N PRO A 96 -6.73 -12.66 -4.96
CA PRO A 96 -7.03 -11.26 -5.26
C PRO A 96 -6.94 -10.38 -4.00
N LEU A 97 -6.43 -9.16 -4.18
CA LEU A 97 -6.25 -8.17 -3.11
C LEU A 97 -7.14 -6.97 -3.37
N TYR A 98 -8.05 -6.70 -2.44
CA TYR A 98 -9.05 -5.63 -2.51
C TYR A 98 -8.69 -4.41 -1.65
N TRP A 99 -7.62 -4.49 -0.86
CA TRP A 99 -7.19 -3.37 -0.02
C TRP A 99 -5.93 -2.72 -0.57
N GLY A 100 -5.89 -1.40 -0.55
CA GLY A 100 -4.67 -0.61 -0.64
C GLY A 100 -4.27 -0.12 0.75
N GLU A 101 -2.97 -0.16 1.05
CA GLU A 101 -2.41 0.37 2.29
C GLU A 101 -1.22 1.27 1.97
N MET A 102 -1.24 2.50 2.46
CA MET A 102 -0.14 3.45 2.38
C MET A 102 0.63 3.45 3.69
N LYS A 103 1.94 3.22 3.61
CA LYS A 103 2.88 3.35 4.73
C LYS A 103 3.69 4.62 4.59
N ILE A 104 3.75 5.40 5.65
CA ILE A 104 4.42 6.70 5.68
C ILE A 104 5.53 6.68 6.73
N LYS A 105 6.73 7.14 6.33
CA LYS A 105 7.88 7.36 7.23
C LYS A 105 8.84 8.37 6.62
N GLY A 106 9.24 9.37 7.42
CA GLY A 106 10.27 10.35 7.01
C GLY A 106 9.91 11.16 5.76
N GLY A 107 8.67 11.65 5.67
CA GLY A 107 8.19 12.44 4.51
C GLY A 107 7.99 11.63 3.22
N LYS A 108 8.18 10.30 3.27
CA LYS A 108 7.98 9.42 2.13
C LYS A 108 6.83 8.44 2.37
N TYR A 109 6.19 8.02 1.28
CA TYR A 109 5.15 7.01 1.31
C TYR A 109 5.43 5.87 0.32
N HIS A 110 4.90 4.68 0.60
CA HIS A 110 4.71 3.66 -0.44
C HIS A 110 3.39 2.94 -0.19
N VAL A 111 2.78 2.50 -1.28
CA VAL A 111 1.52 1.76 -1.24
C VAL A 111 1.77 0.27 -1.45
N ILE A 112 0.90 -0.54 -0.85
CA ILE A 112 0.97 -1.99 -0.87
C ILE A 112 -0.45 -2.55 -1.07
N PRO A 113 -0.68 -3.50 -1.98
CA PRO A 113 -1.94 -4.20 -2.05
C PRO A 113 -1.99 -5.24 -0.93
N ARG A 114 -3.13 -5.40 -0.27
CA ARG A 114 -3.30 -6.26 0.91
C ARG A 114 -4.60 -7.05 0.85
N THR A 115 -4.62 -8.15 1.58
CA THR A 115 -5.86 -8.92 1.83
C THR A 115 -6.75 -8.21 2.84
N ARG A 116 -6.11 -7.51 3.79
CA ARG A 116 -6.72 -6.67 4.83
C ARG A 116 -5.71 -5.62 5.30
N PRO A 117 -6.15 -4.53 5.94
CA PRO A 117 -5.24 -3.59 6.59
C PRO A 117 -4.32 -4.30 7.59
N SER A 118 -3.10 -3.81 7.76
CA SER A 118 -2.21 -4.28 8.82
C SER A 118 -2.79 -3.87 10.16
N ASN A 119 -3.14 -4.85 10.99
CA ASN A 119 -3.61 -4.57 12.35
C ASN A 119 -2.49 -3.93 13.18
N LYS A 120 -2.91 -3.19 14.22
CA LYS A 120 -2.06 -2.81 15.34
C LYS A 120 -1.62 -4.05 16.10
#